data_AF-A0A1B6EEX0-F1
#
_entry.id   AF-A0A1B6EEX0-F1
#
_cell.length_a   1.000
_cell.length_b   1.000
_cell.length_c   1.000
_cell.angle_alpha   90.00
_cell.angle_beta   90.00
_cell.angle_gamma   90.00
#
_symmetry.space_group_name_H-M   'P 1'
#
loop_
_entity.id
_entity.type
_entity.pdbx_description
1 polymer ?
#
loop_
_entity_poly.entity_id
_entity_poly.type
_entity_poly.pdbx_seq_one_letter_code
_entity_poly.pdbx_strand_id
1 'polypeptide(L)'
;MIIHLYEAIFLISTNFILAQSKFNLETPNVKTILFKEADLSRKCWPQPDINLLIARRFMQELIPKRIPRNFPLLLNYLKNSTDILNRTVGEGKHKDTLFAAFDDMMGGYLQAIVIPIVTEAYYAGNVEYEVVAEFHNMLTDIKARLFTDGGGWSKQCDIQKLPITKVSTLHLN
;
A
#
# COMPACT_ATOMS: atom_id res chain seq x y z
N MET A 1 20.29 8.89 -13.86
CA MET A 1 19.02 9.47 -13.35
C MET A 1 17.83 9.34 -14.31
N ILE A 2 18.05 9.18 -15.63
CA ILE A 2 16.96 8.93 -16.62
C ILE A 2 16.56 7.44 -16.71
N ILE A 3 17.40 6.52 -16.25
CA ILE A 3 17.21 5.07 -16.41
C ILE A 3 16.13 4.49 -15.46
N HIS A 4 15.88 5.10 -14.30
CA HIS A 4 14.87 4.62 -13.33
C HIS A 4 13.42 5.06 -13.62
N LEU A 5 13.23 5.92 -14.64
CA LEU A 5 11.87 6.33 -15.05
C LEU A 5 11.16 5.18 -15.79
N TYR A 6 11.90 4.38 -16.57
CA TYR A 6 11.34 3.27 -17.36
C TYR A 6 10.87 2.08 -16.51
N GLU A 7 11.56 1.80 -15.41
CA GLU A 7 11.21 0.71 -14.49
C GLU A 7 9.96 1.06 -13.65
N ALA A 8 9.84 2.34 -13.25
CA ALA A 8 8.62 2.86 -12.66
C ALA A 8 7.46 2.90 -13.68
N ILE A 9 7.73 3.24 -14.94
CA ILE A 9 6.74 3.18 -16.04
C ILE A 9 6.23 1.75 -16.24
N PHE A 10 7.05 0.71 -16.06
CA PHE A 10 6.63 -0.69 -16.15
C PHE A 10 5.71 -1.12 -15.00
N LEU A 11 5.96 -0.65 -13.77
CA LEU A 11 5.05 -0.85 -12.64
C LEU A 11 3.74 -0.05 -12.79
N ILE A 12 3.79 1.14 -13.37
CA ILE A 12 2.61 1.95 -13.68
C ILE A 12 1.77 1.32 -14.81
N SER A 13 2.40 0.77 -15.84
CA SER A 13 1.70 0.18 -16.99
C SER A 13 0.97 -1.13 -16.62
N THR A 14 1.52 -1.92 -15.71
CA THR A 14 0.83 -3.12 -15.17
C THR A 14 -0.39 -2.75 -14.31
N ASN A 15 -0.33 -1.64 -13.58
CA ASN A 15 -1.50 -1.07 -12.88
C ASN A 15 -2.62 -0.63 -13.85
N PHE A 16 -2.24 -0.17 -15.05
CA PHE A 16 -3.18 0.27 -16.09
C PHE A 16 -3.95 -0.90 -16.73
N ILE A 17 -3.33 -2.08 -16.86
CA ILE A 17 -3.97 -3.27 -17.47
C ILE A 17 -5.04 -3.89 -16.55
N LEU A 18 -4.92 -3.76 -15.23
CA LEU A 18 -5.93 -4.20 -14.26
C LEU A 18 -7.12 -3.23 -14.14
N ALA A 19 -7.06 -2.07 -14.79
CA ALA A 19 -8.04 -0.99 -14.68
C ALA A 19 -9.02 -0.90 -15.87
N GLN A 20 -9.68 -2.00 -16.26
CA GLN A 20 -10.90 -1.88 -17.07
C GLN A 20 -12.09 -1.48 -16.17
N SER A 21 -12.44 -0.19 -16.12
CA SER A 21 -13.82 0.37 -16.03
C SER A 21 -13.81 1.87 -15.67
N LYS A 22 -14.98 2.51 -15.53
CA LYS A 22 -15.22 3.96 -15.64
C LYS A 22 -15.25 4.77 -14.33
N PHE A 23 -14.73 4.27 -13.21
CA PHE A 23 -14.68 5.03 -11.96
C PHE A 23 -13.24 5.22 -11.47
N ASN A 24 -12.81 6.48 -11.45
CA ASN A 24 -11.56 6.96 -10.85
C ASN A 24 -11.88 7.50 -9.45
N LEU A 25 -11.43 6.84 -8.39
CA LEU A 25 -11.23 7.52 -7.11
C LEU A 25 -9.82 8.13 -7.16
N GLU A 26 -9.63 9.28 -6.52
CA GLU A 26 -8.28 9.81 -6.26
C GLU A 26 -7.46 8.75 -5.49
N THR A 27 -6.15 8.72 -5.73
CA THR A 27 -5.24 7.85 -5.00
C THR A 27 -5.38 8.15 -3.50
N PRO A 28 -5.79 7.18 -2.66
CA PRO A 28 -6.07 7.48 -1.25
C PRO A 28 -4.77 7.85 -0.54
N ASN A 29 -4.76 8.96 0.21
CA ASN A 29 -3.59 9.34 0.99
C ASN A 29 -3.47 8.44 2.25
N VAL A 30 -2.46 7.58 2.26
CA VAL A 30 -2.20 6.62 3.35
C VAL A 30 -1.23 7.16 4.42
N LYS A 31 -0.85 8.44 4.31
CA LYS A 31 0.20 9.09 5.12
C LYS A 31 1.53 8.32 5.07
N THR A 32 2.43 8.58 6.01
CA THR A 32 3.80 8.07 5.98
C THR A 32 4.37 7.99 7.39
N ILE A 33 5.22 6.99 7.64
CA ILE A 33 6.06 6.91 8.84
C ILE A 33 7.48 7.43 8.60
N LEU A 34 7.87 7.63 7.33
CA LEU A 34 9.23 8.03 6.95
C LEU A 34 9.50 9.51 7.25
N PHE A 35 8.45 10.32 7.29
CA PHE A 35 8.52 11.75 7.55
C PHE A 35 7.57 12.12 8.68
N LYS A 36 7.97 13.10 9.50
CA LYS A 36 7.22 13.59 10.65
C LYS A 36 6.77 15.03 10.39
N GLU A 37 5.75 15.48 11.12
CA GLU A 37 5.27 16.87 11.06
C GLU A 37 6.40 17.90 11.30
N ALA A 38 7.38 17.56 12.16
CA ALA A 38 8.54 18.40 12.41
C ALA A 38 9.40 18.64 11.15
N ASP A 39 9.39 17.72 10.18
CA ASP A 39 10.15 17.85 8.94
C ASP A 39 9.64 19.01 8.07
N LEU A 40 8.38 19.43 8.23
CA LEU A 40 7.82 20.61 7.56
C LEU A 40 8.56 21.91 7.92
N SER A 41 9.21 21.94 9.09
CA SER A 41 9.97 23.10 9.57
C SER A 41 11.45 23.08 9.15
N ARG A 42 11.90 22.03 8.44
CA ARG A 42 13.29 21.92 8.00
C ARG A 42 13.64 23.00 6.98
N LYS A 43 14.70 23.77 7.29
CA LYS A 43 15.23 24.81 6.40
C LYS A 43 16.00 24.25 5.20
N CYS A 44 16.64 23.10 5.36
CA CYS A 44 17.45 22.46 4.32
C CYS A 44 17.20 20.95 4.30
N TRP A 45 17.23 20.35 3.11
CA TRP A 45 17.01 18.92 2.91
C TRP A 45 18.25 18.29 2.27
N PRO A 46 18.85 17.27 2.89
CA PRO A 46 19.97 16.56 2.28
C PRO A 46 19.47 15.72 1.10
N GLN A 47 20.32 15.51 0.09
CA GLN A 47 19.95 14.81 -1.14
C GLN A 47 19.32 13.41 -0.92
N PRO A 48 19.78 12.57 0.04
CA PRO A 48 19.13 11.29 0.32
C PRO A 48 17.67 11.43 0.77
N ASP A 49 17.35 12.43 1.59
CA ASP A 49 15.98 12.66 2.07
C ASP A 49 15.07 13.16 0.94
N ILE A 50 15.61 14.00 0.04
CA ILE A 50 14.91 14.41 -1.18
C ILE A 50 14.60 13.19 -2.06
N ASN A 51 15.58 12.30 -2.25
CA ASN A 51 15.40 11.09 -3.04
C ASN A 51 14.33 10.17 -2.43
N LEU A 52 14.34 10.01 -1.11
CA LEU A 52 13.33 9.23 -0.39
C LEU A 52 11.94 9.85 -0.54
N LEU A 53 11.82 11.18 -0.43
CA LEU A 53 10.56 11.90 -0.57
C LEU A 53 9.98 11.75 -1.99
N ILE A 54 10.83 11.89 -3.01
CA ILE A 54 10.45 11.67 -4.41
C ILE A 54 10.02 10.22 -4.62
N ALA A 55 10.81 9.24 -4.18
CA ALA A 55 10.48 7.83 -4.27
C ALA A 55 9.14 7.53 -3.61
N ARG A 56 8.92 8.06 -2.39
CA ARG A 56 7.68 7.83 -1.65
C ARG A 56 6.45 8.42 -2.35
N ARG A 57 6.59 9.60 -2.96
CA ARG A 57 5.54 10.20 -3.80
C ARG A 57 5.23 9.32 -5.02
N PHE A 58 6.23 8.79 -5.69
CA PHE A 58 6.02 7.88 -6.83
C PHE A 58 5.36 6.57 -6.41
N MET A 59 5.79 5.97 -5.31
CA MET A 59 5.19 4.72 -4.81
C MET A 59 3.71 4.90 -4.46
N GLN A 60 3.30 6.08 -3.99
CA GLN A 60 1.89 6.39 -3.71
C GLN A 60 0.99 6.12 -4.93
N GLU A 61 1.45 6.40 -6.14
CA GLU A 61 0.69 6.18 -7.39
C GLU A 61 0.46 4.71 -7.71
N LEU A 62 1.17 3.79 -7.04
CA LEU A 62 0.96 2.35 -7.21
C LEU A 62 -0.29 1.85 -6.46
N ILE A 63 -0.83 2.64 -5.52
CA ILE A 63 -2.01 2.21 -4.76
C ILE A 63 -3.21 2.01 -5.69
N PRO A 64 -3.89 0.85 -5.64
CA PRO A 64 -5.12 0.63 -6.37
C PRO A 64 -6.17 1.70 -6.04
N LYS A 65 -6.64 2.40 -7.08
CA LYS A 65 -7.63 3.48 -6.98
C LYS A 65 -9.06 2.99 -6.80
N ARG A 66 -9.27 1.69 -6.64
CA ARG A 66 -10.60 1.10 -6.44
C ARG A 66 -10.62 0.29 -5.17
N ILE A 67 -11.79 0.26 -4.56
CA ILE A 67 -12.08 -0.64 -3.45
C ILE A 67 -11.85 -2.08 -3.92
N PRO A 68 -10.98 -2.85 -3.25
CA PRO A 68 -10.73 -4.24 -3.59
C PRO A 68 -12.00 -5.09 -3.49
N ARG A 69 -12.22 -5.95 -4.49
CA ARG A 69 -13.32 -6.93 -4.50
C ARG A 69 -12.83 -8.36 -4.74
N ASN A 70 -11.73 -8.51 -5.46
CA ASN A 70 -11.07 -9.79 -5.69
C ASN A 70 -9.77 -9.81 -4.87
N PHE A 71 -9.85 -10.35 -3.67
CA PHE A 71 -8.74 -10.36 -2.72
C PHE A 71 -7.57 -11.26 -3.14
N PRO A 72 -7.77 -12.47 -3.70
CA PRO A 72 -6.67 -13.25 -4.26
C PRO A 72 -5.91 -12.51 -5.36
N LEU A 73 -6.62 -11.81 -6.25
CA LEU A 73 -5.99 -11.00 -7.29
C LEU A 73 -5.20 -9.83 -6.70
N LEU A 74 -5.76 -9.14 -5.70
CA LEU A 74 -5.05 -8.07 -5.01
C LEU A 74 -3.79 -8.59 -4.32
N LEU A 75 -3.88 -9.72 -3.63
CA LEU A 75 -2.74 -10.32 -2.94
C LEU A 75 -1.63 -10.67 -3.94
N ASN A 76 -1.99 -11.28 -5.07
CA ASN A 76 -1.05 -11.56 -6.15
C ASN A 76 -0.43 -10.28 -6.72
N TYR A 77 -1.22 -9.22 -6.90
CA TYR A 77 -0.71 -7.93 -7.33
C TYR A 77 0.37 -7.40 -6.35
N LEU A 78 0.09 -7.36 -5.05
CA LEU A 78 1.04 -6.86 -4.04
C LEU A 78 2.32 -7.70 -3.96
N LYS A 79 2.19 -9.04 -3.99
CA LYS A 79 3.33 -9.97 -4.02
C LYS A 79 4.17 -9.75 -5.28
N ASN A 80 3.53 -9.68 -6.45
CA ASN A 80 4.22 -9.46 -7.70
C ASN A 80 4.91 -8.09 -7.76
N SER A 81 4.31 -7.03 -7.21
CA SER A 81 4.96 -5.72 -7.13
C SER A 81 6.25 -5.77 -6.31
N THR A 82 6.25 -6.52 -5.20
CA THR A 82 7.45 -6.75 -4.37
C THR A 82 8.52 -7.52 -5.15
N ASP A 83 8.13 -8.59 -5.85
CA ASP A 83 9.03 -9.40 -6.67
C ASP A 83 9.65 -8.61 -7.82
N ILE A 84 8.85 -7.80 -8.51
CA ILE A 84 9.33 -6.94 -9.60
C ILE A 84 10.35 -5.96 -9.05
N LEU A 85 10.05 -5.26 -7.95
CA LEU A 85 10.97 -4.31 -7.34
C LEU A 85 12.30 -4.99 -6.94
N ASN A 86 12.23 -6.21 -6.41
CA ASN A 86 13.42 -6.99 -6.05
C ASN A 86 14.31 -7.33 -7.25
N ARG A 87 13.71 -7.62 -8.41
CA ARG A 87 14.40 -8.04 -9.64
C ARG A 87 14.91 -6.86 -10.46
N THR A 88 14.19 -5.74 -10.46
CA THR A 88 14.55 -4.57 -11.29
C THR A 88 15.59 -3.69 -10.62
N VAL A 89 15.57 -3.58 -9.29
CA VAL A 89 16.47 -2.66 -8.58
C VAL A 89 17.76 -3.37 -8.18
N GLY A 90 18.86 -2.95 -8.81
CA GLY A 90 20.22 -3.36 -8.45
C GLY A 90 20.58 -3.02 -7.00
N GLU A 91 21.54 -3.74 -6.42
CA GLU A 91 21.91 -3.59 -5.00
C GLU A 91 22.49 -2.20 -4.65
N GLY A 92 22.39 -1.84 -3.37
CA GLY A 92 22.97 -0.62 -2.79
C GLY A 92 21.94 0.42 -2.34
N LYS A 93 22.41 1.62 -1.97
CA LYS A 93 21.60 2.66 -1.29
C LYS A 93 20.32 3.07 -2.03
N HIS A 94 20.31 2.96 -3.36
CA HIS A 94 19.14 3.29 -4.17
C HIS A 94 18.03 2.24 -3.97
N LYS A 95 18.41 0.97 -3.81
CA LYS A 95 17.51 -0.12 -3.43
C LYS A 95 16.88 0.17 -2.08
N ASP A 96 17.69 0.45 -1.06
CA ASP A 96 17.19 0.72 0.30
C ASP A 96 16.17 1.88 0.31
N THR A 97 16.45 2.94 -0.45
CA THR A 97 15.55 4.09 -0.58
C THR A 97 14.22 3.71 -1.23
N LEU A 98 14.26 2.95 -2.34
CA LEU A 98 13.04 2.52 -3.04
C LEU A 98 12.24 1.52 -2.22
N PHE A 99 12.88 0.57 -1.54
CA PHE A 99 12.23 -0.40 -0.67
C PHE A 99 11.59 0.27 0.54
N ALA A 100 12.28 1.21 1.21
CA ALA A 100 11.69 1.97 2.31
C ALA A 100 10.44 2.75 1.85
N ALA A 101 10.51 3.42 0.69
CA ALA A 101 9.38 4.14 0.11
C ALA A 101 8.22 3.21 -0.28
N PHE A 102 8.52 2.03 -0.82
CA PHE A 102 7.53 1.05 -1.25
C PHE A 102 6.85 0.37 -0.07
N ASP A 103 7.61 -0.03 0.94
CA ASP A 103 7.11 -0.60 2.18
C ASP A 103 6.25 0.41 2.96
N ASP A 104 6.66 1.68 3.02
CA ASP A 104 5.87 2.71 3.70
C ASP A 104 4.53 2.96 3.01
N MET A 105 4.51 2.91 1.67
CA MET A 105 3.28 2.97 0.88
C MET A 105 2.39 1.74 1.09
N MET A 106 2.94 0.53 0.95
CA MET A 106 2.17 -0.70 1.08
C MET A 106 1.65 -0.89 2.50
N GLY A 107 2.47 -0.62 3.51
CA GLY A 107 2.08 -0.72 4.91
C GLY A 107 0.90 0.19 5.24
N GLY A 108 0.96 1.44 4.78
CA GLY A 108 -0.15 2.38 4.91
C GLY A 108 -1.41 1.92 4.18
N TYR A 109 -1.28 1.40 2.96
CA TYR A 109 -2.42 0.87 2.19
C TYR A 109 -3.06 -0.36 2.84
N LEU A 110 -2.24 -1.31 3.27
CA LEU A 110 -2.69 -2.52 3.97
C LEU A 110 -3.42 -2.18 5.26
N GLN A 111 -2.80 -1.35 6.11
CA GLN A 111 -3.37 -0.96 7.40
C GLN A 111 -4.66 -0.15 7.24
N ALA A 112 -4.64 0.87 6.39
CA ALA A 112 -5.75 1.81 6.31
C ALA A 112 -6.93 1.27 5.49
N ILE A 113 -6.69 0.40 4.50
CA ILE A 113 -7.71 0.03 3.51
C ILE A 113 -7.90 -1.48 3.43
N VAL A 114 -6.86 -2.24 3.13
CA VAL A 114 -7.02 -3.66 2.77
C VAL A 114 -7.48 -4.49 3.97
N ILE A 115 -6.79 -4.38 5.11
CA ILE A 115 -7.09 -5.18 6.30
C ILE A 115 -8.53 -4.97 6.77
N PRO A 116 -9.02 -3.73 7.00
CA PRO A 116 -10.41 -3.52 7.39
C PRO A 116 -11.41 -4.18 6.44
N ILE A 117 -11.17 -4.07 5.12
CA ILE A 117 -12.10 -4.56 4.10
C ILE A 117 -12.06 -6.09 3.98
N VAL A 118 -10.87 -6.70 4.01
CA VAL A 118 -10.74 -8.16 3.88
C VAL A 118 -11.20 -8.88 5.15
N THR A 119 -11.01 -8.28 6.32
CA THR A 119 -11.55 -8.80 7.59
C THR A 119 -13.08 -8.79 7.59
N GLU A 120 -13.71 -7.69 7.14
CA GLU A 120 -15.16 -7.64 6.98
C GLU A 120 -15.66 -8.70 5.98
N ALA A 121 -14.97 -8.84 4.84
CA ALA A 121 -15.33 -9.83 3.83
C ALA A 121 -15.22 -11.27 4.33
N TYR A 122 -14.21 -11.57 5.16
CA TYR A 122 -14.05 -12.86 5.82
C TYR A 122 -15.20 -13.16 6.78
N TYR A 123 -15.55 -12.22 7.66
CA TYR A 123 -16.68 -12.41 8.57
C TYR A 123 -18.03 -12.54 7.84
N ALA A 124 -18.15 -11.95 6.66
CA ALA A 124 -19.31 -12.11 5.79
C ALA A 124 -19.30 -13.43 4.96
N GLY A 125 -18.28 -14.27 5.12
CA GLY A 125 -18.14 -15.55 4.41
C GLY A 125 -17.74 -15.43 2.93
N ASN A 126 -17.18 -14.29 2.51
CA ASN A 126 -16.82 -14.03 1.12
C ASN A 126 -15.34 -14.29 0.78
N VAL A 127 -14.52 -14.60 1.78
CA VAL A 127 -13.07 -14.80 1.65
C VAL A 127 -12.63 -15.91 2.60
N GLU A 128 -11.68 -16.73 2.14
CA GLU A 128 -11.04 -17.76 2.94
C GLU A 128 -10.01 -17.18 3.93
N TYR A 129 -9.86 -17.84 5.08
CA TYR A 129 -8.95 -17.41 6.16
C TYR A 129 -7.51 -17.24 5.68
N GLU A 130 -7.03 -18.14 4.81
CA GLU A 130 -5.65 -18.15 4.31
C GLU A 130 -5.31 -16.84 3.58
N VAL A 131 -6.26 -16.30 2.82
CA VAL A 131 -6.08 -15.03 2.09
C VAL A 131 -5.99 -13.87 3.08
N VAL A 132 -6.79 -13.88 4.14
CA VAL A 132 -6.75 -12.86 5.20
C VAL A 132 -5.42 -12.90 5.93
N ALA A 133 -4.99 -14.10 6.34
CA ALA A 133 -3.75 -14.32 7.08
C ALA A 133 -2.54 -13.80 6.28
N GLU A 134 -2.50 -14.03 4.98
CA GLU A 134 -1.44 -13.53 4.09
C GLU A 134 -1.33 -12.00 4.05
N PHE A 135 -2.46 -11.27 4.04
CA PHE A 135 -2.42 -9.80 4.14
C PHE A 135 -1.88 -9.32 5.49
N HIS A 136 -2.28 -10.00 6.58
CA HIS A 136 -1.78 -9.69 7.92
C HIS A 136 -0.28 -9.99 8.08
N ASN A 137 0.19 -11.12 7.54
CA ASN A 137 1.60 -11.47 7.52
C ASN A 137 2.41 -10.43 6.75
N MET A 138 1.93 -10.03 5.56
CA MET A 138 2.58 -8.98 4.76
C MET A 138 2.70 -7.65 5.52
N LEU A 139 1.64 -7.21 6.20
CA LEU A 139 1.71 -5.99 7.02
C LEU A 139 2.70 -6.14 8.18
N THR A 140 2.72 -7.31 8.83
CA THR A 140 3.63 -7.60 9.95
C THR A 140 5.09 -7.52 9.49
N ASP A 141 5.41 -8.13 8.35
CA ASP A 141 6.75 -8.09 7.79
C ASP A 141 7.17 -6.66 7.40
N ILE A 142 6.26 -5.87 6.82
CA ILE A 142 6.51 -4.46 6.49
C ILE A 142 6.79 -3.65 7.77
N LYS A 143 5.97 -3.83 8.81
CA LYS A 143 6.17 -3.17 10.11
C LYS A 143 7.52 -3.53 10.72
N ALA A 144 7.94 -4.78 10.60
CA ALA A 144 9.25 -5.24 11.06
C ALA A 144 10.39 -4.59 10.26
N ARG A 145 10.32 -4.56 8.93
CA ARG A 145 11.35 -3.95 8.07
C ARG A 145 11.52 -2.44 8.30
N LEU A 146 10.42 -1.74 8.59
CA LEU A 146 10.40 -0.30 8.84
C LEU A 146 10.56 0.08 10.32
N PHE A 147 10.68 -0.91 11.22
CA PHE A 147 10.74 -0.70 12.67
C PHE A 147 9.62 0.23 13.19
N THR A 148 8.37 -0.07 12.81
CA THR A 148 7.22 0.79 13.11
C THR A 148 6.02 -0.03 13.59
N ASP A 149 5.17 0.60 14.39
CA ASP A 149 3.84 0.08 14.75
C ASP A 149 2.75 0.52 13.75
N GLY A 150 3.10 1.38 12.78
CA GLY A 150 2.19 1.95 11.79
C GLY A 150 1.45 3.22 12.26
N GLY A 151 1.80 3.81 13.39
CA GLY A 151 1.11 4.97 13.96
C GLY A 151 1.16 6.25 13.11
N GLY A 152 2.14 6.36 12.20
CA GLY A 152 2.24 7.46 11.24
C GLY A 152 1.35 7.31 9.99
N TRP A 153 0.84 6.11 9.73
CA TRP A 153 -0.07 5.88 8.61
C TRP A 153 -1.50 6.35 8.90
N SER A 154 -2.31 6.42 7.85
CA SER A 154 -3.74 6.70 7.98
C SER A 154 -4.43 5.69 8.88
N LYS A 155 -5.46 6.16 9.59
CA LYS A 155 -6.38 5.30 10.33
C LYS A 155 -7.15 4.41 9.36
N GLN A 156 -7.66 3.30 9.88
CA GLN A 156 -8.52 2.39 9.16
C GLN A 156 -9.71 3.12 8.53
N CYS A 157 -10.06 2.71 7.31
CA CYS A 157 -11.19 3.23 6.58
C CYS A 157 -12.50 2.93 7.31
N ASP A 158 -13.46 3.81 7.16
CA ASP A 158 -14.78 3.64 7.73
C ASP A 158 -15.60 2.66 6.87
N ILE A 159 -15.58 1.39 7.26
CA ILE A 159 -16.27 0.29 6.57
C ILE A 159 -17.77 0.59 6.37
N GLN A 160 -18.40 1.34 7.29
CA GLN A 160 -19.83 1.65 7.18
C GLN A 160 -20.14 2.52 5.96
N LYS A 161 -19.17 3.33 5.51
CA LYS A 161 -19.30 4.23 4.35
C LYS A 161 -18.93 3.56 3.03
N LEU A 162 -18.39 2.35 3.05
CA LEU A 162 -17.97 1.66 1.83
C LEU A 162 -19.12 0.83 1.23
N PRO A 163 -19.26 0.81 -0.11
CA PRO A 163 -20.23 -0.04 -0.82
C PRO A 163 -19.71 -1.49 -0.94
N ILE A 164 -19.49 -2.15 0.21
CA ILE A 164 -19.09 -3.56 0.30
C ILE A 164 -20.19 -4.39 0.96
N THR A 165 -20.15 -5.71 0.77
CA THR A 165 -21.02 -6.64 1.49
C THR A 165 -20.70 -6.57 2.97
N LYS A 166 -21.69 -6.18 3.78
CA LYS A 166 -21.55 -6.01 5.23
C LYS A 166 -21.95 -7.27 5.96
N VAL A 167 -21.31 -7.55 7.09
CA VAL A 167 -21.75 -8.58 8.01
C VAL A 167 -23.11 -8.18 8.57
N SER A 168 -24.09 -9.08 8.47
CA SER A 168 -25.41 -8.86 9.06
C SER A 168 -25.28 -8.74 10.58
N THR A 169 -25.88 -7.71 11.17
CA THR A 169 -25.95 -7.56 12.63
C THR A 169 -26.77 -8.69 13.22
N LEU A 170 -26.19 -9.45 14.15
CA LEU A 170 -26.94 -10.39 14.97
C LEU A 170 -27.86 -9.61 15.92
N HIS A 171 -29.17 -9.65 15.65
CA HIS A 171 -30.16 -9.23 16.64
C HIS A 171 -30.22 -10.31 17.72
N LEU A 172 -29.56 -10.05 18.85
CA LEU A 172 -29.73 -10.87 20.05
C LEU A 172 -31.06 -10.47 20.69
N ASN A 173 -32.04 -11.37 20.60
CA ASN A 173 -33.32 -11.26 21.29
C ASN A 173 -33.20 -11.57 22.78
#